data_AF-A0AA39DJU8-F1
#
_entry.id   AF-A0AA39DJU8-F1
#
_cell.length_a   1.000
_cell.length_b   1.000
_cell.length_c   1.000
_cell.angle_alpha   90.00
_cell.angle_beta   90.00
_cell.angle_gamma   90.00
#
_symmetry.space_group_name_H-M   'P 1'
#
loop_
_entity.id
_entity.type
_entity.pdbx_description
1 polymer ?
#
loop_
_entity_poly.entity_id
_entity_poly.type
_entity_poly.pdbx_seq_one_letter_code
_entity_poly.pdbx_strand_id
1 'polypeptide(L)'
;MDRGANALKLADLGSARAFDIPIETFTHEAETLWYRTPETLFGSRHYSIPVDVWFVDCIFTEMVNQQSFSPRDSEIDELFKIFRVLGTPNQDTWTGMTFSPDFKSTFPKWSPEDLTTDIPNLESACIDLLSRMQHLDPNRRRMRAIHQTRTSE
;
A
#
# COMPACT_ATOMS: atom_id res chain seq x y z
N MET A 1 -21.37 12.81 -3.55
CA MET A 1 -21.52 13.07 -2.10
C MET A 1 -22.93 13.57 -1.84
N ASP A 2 -23.71 12.81 -1.08
CA ASP A 2 -24.97 13.31 -0.53
C ASP A 2 -24.63 14.23 0.65
N ARG A 3 -24.77 15.55 0.45
CA ARG A 3 -24.33 16.57 1.42
C ARG A 3 -25.18 16.58 2.70
N GLY A 4 -26.31 15.86 2.74
CA GLY A 4 -27.16 15.74 3.92
C GLY A 4 -26.76 14.62 4.88
N ALA A 5 -26.02 13.60 4.42
CA ALA A 5 -25.81 12.37 5.17
C ALA A 5 -24.35 12.10 5.60
N ASN A 6 -23.38 12.96 5.22
CA ASN A 6 -21.93 12.72 5.43
C ASN A 6 -21.48 11.30 5.02
N ALA A 7 -22.07 10.76 3.95
CA ALA A 7 -21.82 9.39 3.51
C ALA A 7 -20.80 9.36 2.36
N LEU A 8 -19.69 8.65 2.57
CA LEU A 8 -18.78 8.21 1.52
C LEU A 8 -19.25 6.85 1.00
N LYS A 9 -19.32 6.70 -0.33
CA LYS A 9 -19.72 5.45 -0.99
C LYS A 9 -18.69 5.13 -2.07
N LEU A 10 -18.24 3.87 -2.12
CA LEU A 10 -17.46 3.38 -3.24
C LEU A 10 -18.35 3.32 -4.49
N ALA A 11 -17.77 3.66 -5.63
CA ALA A 11 -18.43 3.65 -6.94
C ALA A 11 -17.49 3.00 -7.97
N ASP A 12 -18.01 2.75 -9.17
CA ASP A 12 -17.25 2.15 -10.28
C ASP A 12 -16.61 0.79 -9.94
N LEU A 13 -17.48 -0.19 -9.66
CA LEU A 13 -17.09 -1.59 -9.45
C LEU A 13 -16.88 -2.35 -10.76
N GLY A 14 -16.63 -1.66 -11.89
CA GLY A 14 -16.46 -2.27 -13.21
C GLY A 14 -15.23 -3.20 -13.29
N SER A 15 -14.22 -2.93 -12.47
CA SER A 15 -13.01 -3.76 -12.33
C SER A 15 -13.04 -4.69 -11.12
N ALA A 16 -14.10 -4.66 -10.31
CA ALA A 16 -14.22 -5.51 -9.13
C ALA A 16 -14.37 -6.98 -9.54
N ARG A 17 -13.75 -7.87 -8.78
CA ARG A 17 -13.82 -9.33 -9.01
C ARG A 17 -14.26 -10.03 -7.74
N ALA A 18 -15.13 -11.04 -7.89
CA ALA A 18 -15.31 -12.01 -6.84
C ALA A 18 -13.99 -12.80 -6.70
N PHE A 19 -13.55 -13.01 -5.46
CA PHE A 19 -12.44 -13.92 -5.20
C PHE A 19 -13.03 -15.30 -4.94
N ASP A 20 -12.76 -16.25 -5.83
CA ASP A 20 -12.99 -17.66 -5.55
C ASP A 20 -11.68 -18.29 -5.05
N ILE A 21 -11.80 -19.37 -4.28
CA ILE A 21 -10.66 -20.18 -3.88
C ILE A 21 -10.59 -21.34 -4.89
N PRO A 22 -9.53 -21.43 -5.74
CA PRO A 22 -8.26 -20.71 -5.68
C PRO A 22 -8.25 -19.34 -6.39
N ILE A 23 -7.45 -18.42 -5.86
CA ILE A 23 -7.29 -17.04 -6.37
C ILE A 23 -6.74 -17.07 -7.80
N GLU A 24 -7.54 -16.60 -8.77
CA GLU A 24 -7.12 -16.50 -10.17
C GLU A 24 -6.02 -15.43 -10.38
N THR A 25 -5.21 -15.63 -11.42
CA THR A 25 -4.16 -14.69 -11.83
C THR A 25 -4.74 -13.41 -12.42
N PHE A 26 -4.25 -12.27 -11.94
CA PHE A 26 -4.63 -10.93 -12.36
C PHE A 26 -3.90 -10.48 -13.63
N THR A 27 -4.59 -9.75 -14.50
CA THR A 27 -4.00 -9.09 -15.68
C THR A 27 -3.48 -7.71 -15.29
N HIS A 28 -2.17 -7.50 -15.49
CA HIS A 28 -1.37 -6.32 -15.11
C HIS A 28 -1.90 -4.95 -15.58
N GLU A 29 -2.87 -4.92 -16.49
CA GLU A 29 -3.37 -3.72 -17.16
C GLU A 29 -4.42 -2.93 -16.37
N ALA A 30 -4.99 -3.50 -15.29
CA ALA A 30 -6.15 -2.91 -14.62
C ALA A 30 -5.83 -1.87 -13.53
N GLU A 31 -4.55 -1.55 -13.29
CA GLU A 31 -4.14 -0.59 -12.26
C GLU A 31 -3.46 0.65 -12.84
N THR A 32 -3.94 1.83 -12.43
CA THR A 32 -3.27 3.11 -12.66
C THR A 32 -1.91 3.11 -11.95
N LEU A 33 -0.82 3.34 -12.68
CA LEU A 33 0.58 3.18 -12.23
C LEU A 33 0.89 3.65 -10.79
N TRP A 34 0.55 4.90 -10.50
CA TRP A 34 0.56 5.65 -9.23
C TRP A 34 0.05 4.91 -8.00
N TYR A 35 -0.88 3.99 -8.19
CA TYR A 35 -1.51 3.25 -7.11
C TYR A 35 -1.12 1.77 -7.12
N ARG A 36 -0.20 1.36 -8.01
CA ARG A 36 0.29 -0.02 -8.06
C ARG A 36 1.03 -0.36 -6.79
N THR A 37 0.78 -1.57 -6.32
CA THR A 37 1.45 -2.10 -5.15
C THR A 37 2.90 -2.46 -5.45
N PRO A 38 3.77 -2.52 -4.44
CA PRO A 38 5.13 -3.02 -4.57
C PRO A 38 5.17 -4.39 -5.26
N GLU A 39 4.32 -5.34 -4.87
CA GLU A 39 4.29 -6.69 -5.43
C GLU A 39 3.89 -6.72 -6.90
N THR A 40 2.94 -5.89 -7.33
CA THR A 40 2.59 -5.75 -8.75
C THR A 40 3.79 -5.21 -9.53
N LEU A 41 4.50 -4.21 -9.01
CA LEU A 41 5.71 -3.64 -9.63
C LEU A 41 6.89 -4.64 -9.66
N PHE A 42 6.84 -5.69 -8.84
CA PHE A 42 7.77 -6.81 -8.86
C PHE A 42 7.32 -7.99 -9.73
N GLY A 43 6.26 -7.80 -10.52
CA GLY A 43 5.75 -8.79 -11.45
C GLY A 43 4.85 -9.84 -10.81
N SER A 44 4.38 -9.64 -9.57
CA SER A 44 3.35 -10.50 -8.98
C SER A 44 2.08 -10.45 -9.81
N ARG A 45 1.51 -11.63 -10.08
CA ARG A 45 0.23 -11.78 -10.78
C ARG A 45 -0.90 -12.19 -9.85
N HIS A 46 -0.64 -12.23 -8.55
CA HIS A 46 -1.63 -12.65 -7.56
C HIS A 46 -2.24 -11.42 -6.90
N TYR A 47 -3.47 -11.10 -7.28
CA TYR A 47 -4.25 -10.10 -6.57
C TYR A 47 -4.81 -10.71 -5.27
N SER A 48 -4.80 -9.94 -4.20
CA SER A 48 -5.31 -10.37 -2.90
C SER A 48 -5.75 -9.18 -2.07
N ILE A 49 -6.43 -9.43 -0.95
CA ILE A 49 -6.94 -8.39 -0.03
C ILE A 49 -5.87 -7.33 0.35
N PRO A 50 -4.59 -7.67 0.60
CA PRO A 50 -3.53 -6.67 0.83
C PRO A 50 -3.33 -5.62 -0.25
N VAL A 51 -3.76 -5.88 -1.48
CA VAL A 51 -3.72 -4.92 -2.58
C VAL A 51 -4.72 -3.78 -2.33
N ASP A 52 -5.95 -4.09 -1.92
CA ASP A 52 -6.94 -3.08 -1.53
C ASP A 52 -6.49 -2.26 -0.33
N VAL A 53 -5.81 -2.90 0.63
CA VAL A 53 -5.26 -2.18 1.80
C VAL A 53 -4.25 -1.12 1.36
N TRP A 54 -3.40 -1.42 0.38
CA TRP A 54 -2.47 -0.45 -0.19
C TRP A 54 -3.20 0.70 -0.91
N PHE A 55 -4.23 0.41 -1.69
CA PHE A 55 -5.02 1.48 -2.33
C PHE A 55 -5.65 2.44 -1.32
N VAL A 56 -6.22 1.90 -0.22
CA VAL A 56 -6.79 2.74 0.84
C VAL A 56 -5.71 3.55 1.54
N ASP A 57 -4.49 3.01 1.68
CA ASP A 57 -3.34 3.76 2.22
C ASP A 57 -2.99 4.97 1.35
N CYS A 58 -2.88 4.76 0.04
CA CYS A 58 -2.61 5.82 -0.91
C CYS A 58 -3.67 6.94 -0.80
N ILE A 59 -4.96 6.58 -0.82
CA ILE A 59 -6.06 7.55 -0.69
C ILE A 59 -5.99 8.27 0.66
N PHE A 60 -5.73 7.55 1.76
CA PHE A 60 -5.61 8.14 3.09
C PHE A 60 -4.44 9.13 3.16
N THR A 61 -3.28 8.77 2.62
CA THR A 61 -2.11 9.63 2.53
C THR A 61 -2.38 10.88 1.70
N GLU A 62 -3.07 10.75 0.55
CA GLU A 62 -3.47 11.91 -0.27
C GLU A 62 -4.43 12.85 0.47
N MET A 63 -5.40 12.30 1.21
CA MET A 63 -6.34 13.09 2.00
C MET A 63 -5.64 13.87 3.10
N VAL A 64 -4.68 13.24 3.77
CA VAL A 64 -3.93 13.88 4.86
C VAL A 64 -2.99 14.97 4.34
N ASN A 65 -2.29 14.71 3.23
CA ASN A 65 -1.38 15.69 2.62
C ASN A 65 -2.11 16.74 1.78
N GLN A 66 -3.40 16.56 1.50
CA GLN A 66 -4.20 17.36 0.56
C GLN A 66 -3.53 17.49 -0.82
N GLN A 67 -2.73 16.50 -1.18
CA GLN A 67 -1.93 16.48 -2.39
C GLN A 67 -2.14 15.14 -3.08
N SER A 68 -2.62 15.19 -4.33
CA SER A 68 -2.72 14.02 -5.19
C SER A 68 -1.32 13.51 -5.53
N PHE A 69 -1.16 12.19 -5.66
CA PHE A 69 0.00 11.63 -6.34
C PHE A 69 0.12 12.25 -7.73
N SER A 70 1.34 12.57 -8.13
CA SER A 70 1.64 13.11 -9.46
C SER A 70 1.92 11.97 -10.45
N PRO A 71 1.66 12.17 -11.76
CA PRO A 71 1.87 11.13 -12.75
C PRO A 71 3.33 10.69 -12.71
N ARG A 72 3.54 9.38 -12.82
CA ARG A 72 4.87 8.80 -12.89
C ARG A 72 5.15 8.34 -14.30
N ASP A 73 6.39 8.57 -14.70
CA ASP A 73 6.83 8.32 -16.07
C ASP A 73 7.08 6.82 -16.33
N SER A 74 7.27 6.03 -15.26
CA SER A 74 7.58 4.59 -15.36
C SER A 74 7.37 3.83 -14.04
N GLU A 75 7.27 2.50 -14.14
CA GLU A 75 7.23 1.57 -13.01
C GLU A 75 8.46 1.67 -12.11
N ILE A 76 9.63 1.97 -12.67
CA ILE A 76 10.85 2.13 -11.89
C ILE A 76 10.83 3.44 -11.07
N ASP A 77 10.23 4.51 -11.59
CA ASP A 77 10.07 5.76 -10.83
C ASP A 77 9.06 5.60 -9.68
N GLU A 78 7.96 4.89 -9.94
CA GLU A 78 7.02 4.46 -8.89
C GLU A 78 7.75 3.72 -7.77
N LEU A 79 8.48 2.68 -8.14
CA LEU A 79 9.18 1.83 -7.20
C LEU A 79 10.20 2.62 -6.37
N PHE A 80 10.95 3.52 -6.98
CA PHE A 80 11.94 4.33 -6.27
C PHE A 80 11.30 5.33 -5.31
N LYS A 81 10.12 5.87 -5.61
CA LYS A 81 9.39 6.72 -4.65
C LYS A 81 8.91 5.91 -3.44
N ILE A 82 8.37 4.72 -3.68
CA ILE A 82 8.01 3.80 -2.60
C ILE A 82 9.22 3.52 -1.71
N PHE A 83 10.39 3.27 -2.30
CA PHE A 83 11.61 3.00 -1.53
C PHE A 83 12.15 4.21 -0.76
N ARG A 84 11.94 5.42 -1.24
CA ARG A 84 12.34 6.62 -0.48
C ARG A 84 11.55 6.76 0.81
N VAL A 85 10.25 6.47 0.75
CA VAL A 85 9.36 6.58 1.92
C VAL A 85 9.52 5.35 2.84
N LEU A 86 9.42 4.14 2.29
CA LEU A 86 9.36 2.89 3.08
C LEU A 86 10.71 2.17 3.23
N GLY A 87 11.76 2.73 2.63
CA GLY A 87 13.08 2.11 2.54
C GLY A 87 13.18 1.07 1.43
N THR A 88 14.41 0.75 1.03
CA THR A 88 14.66 -0.34 0.10
C THR A 88 14.48 -1.68 0.82
N PRO A 89 13.66 -2.59 0.28
CA PRO A 89 13.36 -3.85 0.94
C PRO A 89 14.58 -4.76 1.05
N ASN A 90 14.54 -5.58 2.10
CA ASN A 90 15.54 -6.58 2.45
C ASN A 90 14.84 -7.82 3.04
N GLN A 91 15.61 -8.83 3.45
CA GLN A 91 15.02 -10.09 3.95
C GLN A 91 14.21 -9.95 5.24
N ASP A 92 14.48 -8.91 6.04
CA ASP A 92 13.79 -8.67 7.31
C ASP A 92 12.45 -7.95 7.08
N THR A 93 12.43 -7.01 6.13
CA THR A 93 11.25 -6.21 5.78
C THR A 93 10.31 -6.93 4.82
N TRP A 94 10.86 -7.71 3.88
CA TRP A 94 10.12 -8.53 2.94
C TRP A 94 10.88 -9.82 2.60
N THR A 95 10.58 -10.87 3.37
CA THR A 95 11.19 -12.18 3.19
C THR A 95 10.81 -12.79 1.83
N GLY A 96 11.81 -13.29 1.10
CA GLY A 96 11.61 -13.96 -0.18
C GLY A 96 11.46 -13.02 -1.39
N MET A 97 11.49 -11.70 -1.20
CA MET A 97 11.40 -10.74 -2.31
C MET A 97 12.53 -10.85 -3.33
N THR A 98 13.71 -11.32 -2.91
CA THR A 98 14.86 -11.52 -3.81
C THR A 98 14.60 -12.57 -4.89
N PHE A 99 13.54 -13.39 -4.74
CA PHE A 99 13.12 -14.38 -5.73
C PHE A 99 12.11 -13.82 -6.73
N SER A 100 11.63 -12.59 -6.53
CA SER A 100 10.72 -11.94 -7.48
C SER A 100 11.42 -11.65 -8.81
N PRO A 101 10.74 -11.84 -9.96
CA PRO A 101 11.35 -11.72 -11.29
C PRO A 101 12.08 -10.39 -11.54
N ASP A 102 11.51 -9.29 -11.05
CA ASP A 102 11.99 -7.94 -11.35
C ASP A 102 12.88 -7.35 -10.24
N PHE A 103 13.23 -8.13 -9.21
CA PHE A 103 14.14 -7.68 -8.17
C PHE A 103 15.57 -7.58 -8.69
N LYS A 104 16.22 -6.44 -8.47
CA LYS A 104 17.63 -6.21 -8.83
C LYS A 104 18.44 -5.83 -7.60
N SER A 105 19.53 -6.55 -7.37
CA SER A 105 20.47 -6.24 -6.27
C SER A 105 21.12 -4.86 -6.41
N THR A 106 21.12 -4.31 -7.62
CA THR A 106 21.66 -2.98 -7.96
C THR A 106 20.72 -1.81 -7.65
N PHE A 107 19.51 -2.07 -7.14
CA PHE A 107 18.64 -0.97 -6.73
C PHE A 107 19.29 -0.12 -5.63
N PRO A 108 19.11 1.22 -5.67
CA PRO A 108 19.66 2.07 -4.63
C PRO A 108 19.07 1.70 -3.27
N LYS A 109 19.86 1.94 -2.22
CA LYS A 109 19.51 1.63 -0.84
C LYS A 109 19.07 2.90 -0.12
N TRP A 110 17.78 2.98 0.19
CA TRP A 110 17.16 4.02 1.00
C TRP A 110 16.79 3.46 2.36
N SER A 111 16.89 4.31 3.39
CA SER A 111 16.34 4.04 4.71
C SER A 111 14.89 4.53 4.76
N PRO A 112 13.99 3.88 5.51
CA PRO A 112 12.64 4.37 5.69
C PRO A 112 12.63 5.75 6.34
N GLU A 113 11.74 6.61 5.85
CA GLU A 113 11.45 7.91 6.43
C GLU A 113 10.49 7.74 7.62
N ASP A 114 10.56 8.66 8.59
CA ASP A 114 9.61 8.68 9.71
C ASP A 114 8.35 9.41 9.27
N LEU A 115 7.23 8.69 9.21
CA LEU A 115 5.90 9.20 8.82
C LEU A 115 5.47 10.44 9.63
N THR A 116 5.97 10.59 10.85
CA THR A 116 5.69 11.77 11.69
C THR A 116 6.36 13.05 11.18
N THR A 117 7.40 12.92 10.35
CA THR A 117 8.11 14.05 9.73
C THR A 117 7.30 14.67 8.60
N ASP A 118 6.60 13.83 7.82
CA ASP A 118 5.82 14.29 6.67
C ASP A 118 4.49 14.92 7.09
N ILE A 119 3.89 14.43 8.19
CA ILE A 119 2.59 14.91 8.67
C ILE A 119 2.66 15.17 10.19
N PRO A 120 3.23 16.33 10.61
CA PRO A 120 3.53 16.58 12.02
C PRO A 120 2.30 16.74 12.93
N ASN A 121 1.11 16.95 12.36
CA ASN A 121 -0.14 17.15 13.11
C ASN A 121 -1.09 15.94 13.05
N LEU A 122 -0.63 14.79 12.57
CA LEU A 122 -1.47 13.61 12.47
C LEU A 122 -1.68 12.96 13.84
N GLU A 123 -2.91 12.53 14.14
CA GLU A 123 -3.22 11.82 15.37
C GLU A 123 -2.45 10.50 15.45
N SER A 124 -2.02 10.11 16.66
CA SER A 124 -1.25 8.87 16.88
C SER A 124 -1.99 7.61 16.39
N ALA A 125 -3.32 7.58 16.48
CA ALA A 125 -4.13 6.49 15.96
C ALA A 125 -4.06 6.39 14.42
N CYS A 126 -3.99 7.53 13.73
CA CYS A 126 -3.84 7.58 12.28
C CYS A 126 -2.43 7.18 11.85
N ILE A 127 -1.39 7.58 12.60
CA ILE A 127 -0.01 7.14 12.37
C ILE A 127 0.11 5.62 12.55
N ASP A 128 -0.47 5.06 13.62
CA ASP A 128 -0.50 3.61 13.85
C ASP A 128 -1.20 2.88 12.68
N LEU A 129 -2.33 3.40 12.22
CA LEU A 129 -3.06 2.83 11.09
C LEU A 129 -2.22 2.84 9.79
N LEU A 130 -1.67 4.00 9.42
CA LEU A 130 -0.79 4.15 8.24
C LEU A 130 0.39 3.18 8.29
N SER A 131 1.09 3.12 9.43
CA SER A 131 2.27 2.24 9.59
C SER A 131 1.97 0.76 9.34
N ARG A 132 0.71 0.32 9.57
CA ARG A 132 0.26 -1.06 9.36
C ARG A 132 -0.20 -1.32 7.93
N MET A 133 -0.65 -0.29 7.22
CA MET A 133 -1.08 -0.39 5.83
C MET A 133 0.12 -0.27 4.87
N GLN A 134 1.15 0.49 5.26
CA GLN A 134 2.37 0.79 4.51
C GLN A 134 3.49 -0.27 4.61
N HIS A 135 3.14 -1.54 4.73
CA HIS A 135 4.15 -2.60 4.67
C HIS A 135 4.50 -2.98 3.23
N LEU A 136 5.80 -3.11 2.94
CA LEU A 136 6.25 -3.62 1.64
C LEU A 136 5.78 -5.07 1.40
N ASP A 137 5.91 -5.94 2.41
CA ASP A 137 5.36 -7.30 2.37
C ASP A 137 3.82 -7.28 2.47
N PRO A 138 3.09 -7.73 1.43
CA PRO A 138 1.63 -7.74 1.44
C PRO A 138 1.04 -8.57 2.59
N ASN A 139 1.73 -9.63 3.06
CA ASN A 139 1.24 -10.46 4.17
C ASN A 139 1.26 -9.73 5.53
N ARG A 140 1.99 -8.62 5.62
CA ARG A 140 2.08 -7.79 6.81
C ARG A 140 1.11 -6.62 6.79
N ARG A 141 0.50 -6.28 5.64
CA ARG A 141 -0.47 -5.18 5.52
C ARG A 141 -1.77 -5.50 6.24
N ARG A 142 -2.23 -4.60 7.12
CA ARG A 142 -3.47 -4.79 7.90
C ARG A 142 -4.22 -3.47 8.07
N MET A 143 -5.54 -3.51 7.81
CA MET A 143 -6.44 -2.36 8.00
C MET A 143 -7.03 -2.26 9.42
N ARG A 144 -6.89 -3.32 10.24
CA ARG A 144 -7.49 -3.36 11.59
C ARG A 144 -6.47 -2.91 12.64
N ALA A 145 -6.79 -1.86 13.38
CA ALA A 145 -6.13 -1.54 14.64
C ALA A 145 -6.36 -2.70 15.62
N ILE A 146 -5.28 -3.25 16.20
CA ILE A 146 -5.42 -4.24 17.26
C ILE A 146 -5.97 -3.49 18.47
N HIS A 147 -7.26 -3.65 18.77
CA HIS A 147 -7.72 -3.39 20.12
C HIS A 147 -6.91 -4.31 21.02
N GLN A 148 -6.03 -3.74 21.84
CA GLN A 148 -5.53 -4.44 23.01
C GLN A 148 -6.77 -4.71 23.87
N THR A 149 -7.43 -5.85 23.66
CA THR A 149 -8.34 -6.40 24.65
C THR A 149 -7.48 -6.68 25.86
N ARG A 150 -7.54 -5.74 26.80
CA ARG A 150 -6.97 -5.84 28.13
C ARG A 150 -7.73 -6.99 28.81
N THR A 151 -7.28 -8.21 28.60
CA THR A 151 -7.68 -9.36 29.41
C THR A 151 -6.97 -9.20 30.75
N SER A 152 -7.62 -8.49 31.67
CA SER A 152 -7.36 -8.64 33.09
C SER A 152 -8.07 -9.92 33.55
N GLU A 153 -7.30 -10.98 33.74
CA GLU A 153 -7.57 -12.00 34.76
C GLU A 153 -6.64 -11.74 35.95
#